data_AF-A0A246K4E2-F1
#
_entry.id   AF-A0A246K4E2-F1
#
_cell.length_a   1.000
_cell.length_b   1.000
_cell.length_c   1.000
_cell.angle_alpha   90.00
_cell.angle_beta   90.00
_cell.angle_gamma   90.00
#
_symmetry.space_group_name_H-M   'P 1'
#
loop_
_entity.id
_entity.type
_entity.pdbx_description
1 polymer ?
#
loop_
_entity_poly.entity_id
_entity_poly.type
_entity_poly.pdbx_seq_one_letter_code
_entity_poly.pdbx_strand_id
1 'polypeptide(L)'
;MVEVSEVKQRMCIVNPALVDDIVPLVGGQCEIMTKIGISWNSWIKITGGLPVRHSLAHRFKARVLATAEEVEGFRRKFPSPCGGIDRAALDDAFLLP
;
A
#
# COMPACT_ATOMS: atom_id res chain seq x y z
N MET A 1 -5.85 -12.45 37.12
CA MET A 1 -5.56 -13.25 35.92
C MET A 1 -5.97 -12.38 34.74
N VAL A 2 -5.01 -11.74 34.08
CA VAL A 2 -5.32 -10.88 32.93
C VAL A 2 -5.46 -11.80 31.73
N GLU A 3 -6.67 -11.95 31.20
CA GLU A 3 -6.89 -12.62 29.92
C GLU A 3 -6.19 -11.80 28.83
N VAL A 4 -4.98 -12.21 28.47
CA VAL A 4 -4.31 -11.73 27.27
C VAL A 4 -5.06 -12.34 26.10
N SER A 5 -6.09 -11.64 25.64
CA SER A 5 -6.77 -11.97 24.40
C SER A 5 -5.72 -11.97 23.29
N GLU A 6 -5.47 -13.12 22.68
CA GLU A 6 -4.69 -13.22 21.44
C GLU A 6 -5.39 -12.35 20.40
N VAL A 7 -4.89 -11.13 20.19
CA VAL A 7 -5.34 -10.30 19.08
C VAL A 7 -4.85 -11.01 17.83
N LYS A 8 -5.72 -11.88 17.27
CA LYS A 8 -5.50 -12.53 15.98
C LYS A 8 -5.19 -11.42 14.99
N GLN A 9 -3.91 -11.31 14.61
CA GLN A 9 -3.45 -10.20 13.80
C GLN A 9 -4.16 -10.29 12.46
N ARG A 10 -5.05 -9.33 12.20
CA ARG A 10 -5.71 -9.23 10.91
C ARG A 10 -4.65 -8.99 9.85
N MET A 11 -4.54 -9.92 8.92
CA MET A 11 -3.67 -9.85 7.77
C MET A 11 -4.49 -9.38 6.56
N CYS A 12 -3.82 -8.79 5.59
CA CYS A 12 -4.39 -8.37 4.31
C CYS A 12 -3.28 -8.38 3.27
N ILE A 13 -3.67 -8.33 2.00
CA ILE A 13 -2.74 -8.24 0.88
C ILE A 13 -2.83 -6.82 0.32
N VAL A 14 -1.68 -6.19 0.07
CA VAL A 14 -1.67 -4.96 -0.75
C VAL A 14 -1.91 -5.39 -2.19
N ASN A 15 -2.89 -4.79 -2.87
CA ASN A 15 -3.29 -5.18 -4.20
C ASN A 15 -2.08 -5.21 -5.17
N PRO A 16 -1.64 -6.39 -5.64
CA PRO A 16 -0.42 -6.50 -6.45
C PRO A 16 -0.49 -5.68 -7.73
N ALA A 17 -1.70 -5.52 -8.30
CA ALA A 17 -1.91 -4.70 -9.49
C ALA A 17 -1.56 -3.22 -9.28
N LEU A 18 -1.52 -2.73 -8.04
CA LEU A 18 -1.10 -1.36 -7.72
C LEU A 18 0.38 -1.30 -7.32
N VAL A 19 0.92 -2.39 -6.78
CA VAL A 19 2.32 -2.47 -6.36
C VAL A 19 3.26 -2.24 -7.54
N ASP A 20 2.93 -2.80 -8.71
CA ASP A 20 3.72 -2.63 -9.93
C ASP A 20 3.89 -1.16 -10.33
N ASP A 21 2.88 -0.32 -10.11
CA ASP A 21 2.98 1.12 -10.40
C ASP A 21 3.78 1.88 -9.34
N ILE A 22 3.90 1.32 -8.13
CA ILE A 22 4.62 1.94 -7.01
C ILE A 22 6.12 1.63 -7.12
N VAL A 23 6.50 0.43 -7.57
CA VAL A 23 7.90 -0.05 -7.65
C VAL A 23 8.89 0.97 -8.25
N PRO A 24 8.57 1.69 -9.35
CA PRO A 24 9.49 2.68 -9.92
C PRO A 24 9.77 3.90 -9.01
N LEU A 25 8.83 4.26 -8.13
CA LEU A 25 8.94 5.45 -7.26
C LEU A 25 9.88 5.26 -6.08
N VAL A 26 10.01 3.99 -5.69
CA VAL A 26 10.72 3.59 -4.50
C VAL A 26 12.18 3.27 -4.76
N GLY A 27 12.69 3.38 -5.99
CA GLY A 27 14.14 3.45 -6.34
C GLY A 27 15.00 2.26 -5.87
N GLY A 28 15.13 2.08 -4.55
CA GLY A 28 15.71 0.94 -3.87
C GLY A 28 15.33 0.88 -2.38
N GLN A 29 16.13 0.13 -1.62
CA GLN A 29 15.86 -0.13 -0.21
C GLN A 29 15.86 1.14 0.66
N CYS A 30 16.73 2.12 0.35
CA CYS A 30 16.86 3.34 1.13
C CYS A 30 15.58 4.18 1.06
N GLU A 31 15.03 4.36 -0.13
CA GLU A 31 13.85 5.15 -0.39
C GLU A 31 12.59 4.47 0.16
N ILE A 32 12.51 3.13 0.14
CA ILE A 32 11.45 2.38 0.86
C ILE A 32 11.45 2.71 2.35
N MET A 33 12.62 2.72 2.96
CA MET A 33 12.73 2.94 4.41
C MET A 33 12.56 4.41 4.78
N THR A 34 12.97 5.34 3.92
CA THR A 34 12.95 6.78 4.20
C THR A 34 11.68 7.48 3.72
N LYS A 35 11.22 7.23 2.50
CA LYS A 35 10.01 7.86 1.92
C LYS A 35 8.74 7.14 2.35
N ILE A 36 8.74 5.81 2.24
CA ILE A 36 7.54 5.00 2.54
C ILE A 36 7.52 4.54 4.00
N GLY A 37 8.66 4.55 4.70
CA GLY A 37 8.73 4.28 6.13
C GLY A 37 8.28 2.87 6.53
N ILE A 38 8.55 1.87 5.68
CA ILE A 38 8.37 0.44 5.99
C ILE A 38 9.72 -0.29 5.89
N SER A 39 9.84 -1.43 6.55
CA SER A 39 11.06 -2.25 6.43
C SER A 39 11.20 -2.87 5.04
N TRP A 40 12.43 -3.13 4.61
CA TRP A 40 12.69 -3.85 3.36
C TRP A 40 12.04 -5.23 3.31
N ASN A 41 12.02 -5.95 4.44
CA ASN A 41 11.34 -7.25 4.54
C ASN A 41 9.82 -7.12 4.31
N SER A 42 9.21 -6.04 4.80
CA SER A 42 7.80 -5.77 4.54
C SER A 42 7.54 -5.44 3.08
N TRP A 43 8.46 -4.72 2.45
CA TRP A 43 8.39 -4.43 1.02
C TRP A 43 8.48 -5.70 0.17
N ILE A 44 9.44 -6.58 0.44
CA ILE A 44 9.58 -7.88 -0.25
C ILE A 44 8.26 -8.69 -0.17
N LYS A 45 7.61 -8.70 0.99
CA LYS A 45 6.31 -9.36 1.16
C LYS A 45 5.24 -8.73 0.27
N ILE A 46 5.15 -7.40 0.25
CA ILE A 46 4.19 -6.65 -0.57
C ILE A 46 4.40 -6.93 -2.06
N THR A 47 5.64 -6.84 -2.55
CA THR A 47 5.95 -7.13 -3.97
C THR A 47 5.75 -8.60 -4.33
N GLY A 48 5.87 -9.51 -3.36
CA GLY A 48 5.57 -10.93 -3.55
C GLY A 48 4.09 -11.29 -3.43
N GLY A 49 3.19 -10.31 -3.25
CA GLY A 49 1.76 -10.56 -3.04
C GLY A 49 1.45 -11.32 -1.74
N LEU A 50 2.35 -11.27 -0.75
CA LEU A 50 2.21 -11.98 0.51
C LEU A 50 1.43 -11.15 1.55
N PRO A 51 0.64 -11.81 2.42
CA PRO A 51 -0.09 -11.11 3.45
C PRO A 51 0.83 -10.35 4.42
N VAL A 52 0.39 -9.14 4.79
CA VAL A 52 1.00 -8.29 5.82
C VAL A 52 -0.03 -7.90 6.87
N ARG A 53 0.44 -7.47 8.04
CA ARG A 53 -0.45 -6.98 9.10
C ARG A 53 -1.23 -5.76 8.62
N HIS A 54 -2.53 -5.69 8.95
CA HIS A 54 -3.38 -4.54 8.64
C HIS A 54 -2.75 -3.21 9.03
N SER A 55 -2.20 -3.10 10.24
CA SER A 55 -1.58 -1.85 10.71
C SER A 55 -0.35 -1.42 9.90
N LEU A 56 0.33 -2.37 9.25
CA LEU A 56 1.39 -2.05 8.30
C LEU A 56 0.80 -1.59 6.97
N ALA A 57 -0.17 -2.35 6.44
CA ALA A 57 -0.80 -2.06 5.15
C ALA A 57 -1.49 -0.69 5.13
N HIS A 58 -2.19 -0.32 6.20
CA HIS A 58 -2.82 1.00 6.32
C HIS A 58 -1.81 2.15 6.36
N ARG A 59 -0.68 1.99 7.06
CA ARG A 59 0.39 3.00 7.06
C ARG A 59 1.04 3.14 5.69
N PHE A 60 1.26 2.02 5.01
CA PHE A 60 1.77 1.99 3.65
C PHE A 60 0.79 2.69 2.69
N LYS A 61 -0.47 2.28 2.70
CA LYS A 61 -1.58 2.88 1.93
C LYS A 61 -1.65 4.40 2.13
N ALA A 62 -1.70 4.87 3.36
CA ALA A 62 -1.81 6.31 3.65
C ALA A 62 -0.67 7.13 3.03
N ARG A 63 0.56 6.60 3.04
CA ARG A 63 1.73 7.28 2.46
C ARG A 63 1.72 7.26 0.94
N VAL A 64 1.35 6.13 0.34
CA VAL A 64 1.23 6.02 -1.12
C VAL A 64 0.10 6.91 -1.64
N LEU A 65 -1.04 6.97 -0.95
CA LEU A 65 -2.15 7.82 -1.33
C LEU A 65 -1.81 9.32 -1.24
N ALA A 66 -0.94 9.71 -0.30
CA ALA A 66 -0.46 11.09 -0.19
C ALA A 66 0.35 11.54 -1.42
N THR A 67 1.00 10.61 -2.12
CA THR A 67 1.77 10.87 -3.34
C THR A 67 1.10 10.29 -4.60
N ALA A 68 -0.20 9.96 -4.54
CA ALA A 68 -0.90 9.26 -5.62
C ALA A 68 -0.83 9.99 -6.97
N GLU A 69 -0.81 11.32 -6.95
CA GLU A 69 -0.70 12.17 -8.15
C GLU A 69 0.66 12.05 -8.85
N GLU A 70 1.70 11.55 -8.17
CA GLU A 70 3.01 11.34 -8.79
C GLU A 70 3.09 9.96 -9.45
N VAL A 71 2.08 9.10 -9.24
CA VAL A 71 2.02 7.74 -9.77
C VAL A 71 1.25 7.73 -11.08
N GLU A 72 1.96 7.67 -12.21
CA GLU A 72 1.34 7.70 -13.54
C GLU A 72 0.31 6.57 -13.73
N GLY A 73 0.62 5.37 -13.24
CA GLY A 73 -0.26 4.20 -13.35
C GLY A 73 -1.63 4.40 -12.67
N PHE A 74 -1.69 5.19 -11.60
CA PHE A 74 -2.95 5.41 -10.86
C PHE A 74 -3.95 6.25 -11.64
N ARG A 75 -3.51 7.29 -12.36
CA ARG A 75 -4.40 8.09 -13.22
C ARG A 75 -5.07 7.25 -14.29
N ARG A 76 -4.34 6.27 -14.84
CA ARG A 76 -4.87 5.36 -15.85
C ARG A 76 -5.86 4.35 -15.28
N LYS A 77 -5.60 3.85 -14.06
CA LYS A 77 -6.42 2.80 -13.42
C LYS A 77 -7.66 3.36 -12.71
N PHE A 78 -7.58 4.58 -12.20
CA PHE A 78 -8.66 5.24 -11.46
C PHE A 78 -8.91 6.64 -12.01
N PRO A 79 -9.43 6.78 -13.24
CA PRO A 79 -9.73 8.10 -13.79
C PRO A 79 -10.95 8.72 -13.10
N SER A 80 -10.82 9.98 -12.67
CA SER A 80 -11.95 10.76 -12.16
C SER A 80 -12.74 11.42 -13.31
N PRO A 81 -14.10 11.46 -13.25
CA PRO A 81 -14.93 12.15 -14.24
C PRO A 81 -14.62 13.65 -14.39
N CYS A 82 -14.10 14.28 -13.33
CA CYS A 82 -13.75 15.70 -13.31
C CYS A 82 -12.27 15.95 -13.65
N GLY A 83 -11.54 14.92 -14.10
CA GLY A 83 -10.09 14.94 -14.27
C GLY A 83 -9.34 14.55 -13.00
N GLY A 84 -8.12 14.03 -13.17
CA GLY A 84 -7.29 13.53 -12.07
C GLY A 84 -7.63 12.10 -11.66
N ILE A 85 -7.33 11.76 -10.40
CA ILE A 85 -7.48 10.41 -9.84
C ILE A 85 -8.79 10.31 -9.03
N ASP A 86 -9.56 9.26 -9.26
CA ASP A 86 -10.63 8.85 -8.34
C ASP A 86 -10.01 8.25 -7.07
N ARG A 87 -9.87 9.09 -6.05
CA ARG A 87 -9.24 8.72 -4.78
C ARG A 87 -10.07 7.71 -3.99
N ALA A 88 -11.39 7.74 -4.09
CA ALA A 88 -12.24 6.80 -3.36
C ALA A 88 -12.07 5.40 -3.95
N ALA A 89 -12.15 5.29 -5.28
CA ALA A 89 -11.95 4.01 -5.96
C ALA A 89 -10.52 3.45 -5.75
N LEU A 90 -9.50 4.30 -5.77
CA LEU A 90 -8.12 3.90 -5.46
C LEU A 90 -7.99 3.43 -3.99
N ASP A 91 -8.60 4.13 -3.04
CA ASP A 91 -8.60 3.78 -1.62
C ASP A 91 -9.22 2.39 -1.39
N ASP A 92 -10.39 2.15 -1.97
CA ASP A 92 -11.15 0.90 -1.83
C ASP A 92 -10.42 -0.29 -2.47
N ALA A 93 -9.78 -0.07 -3.63
CA ALA A 93 -9.06 -1.13 -4.35
C ALA A 93 -7.68 -1.46 -3.74
N PHE A 94 -7.20 -0.69 -2.75
CA PHE A 94 -5.80 -0.74 -2.32
C PHE A 94 -5.45 -2.00 -1.51
N LEU A 95 -6.38 -2.47 -0.68
CA LEU A 95 -6.19 -3.59 0.23
C LEU A 95 -7.18 -4.70 -0.10
N LEU A 96 -6.66 -5.91 -0.26
CA LEU A 96 -7.43 -7.13 -0.47
C LEU A 96 -7.53 -7.92 0.84
N PRO A 97 -8.63 -8.66 1.05
CA PRO A 97 -8.80 -9.55 2.21
C PRO A 97 -7.65 -10.55 2.40
#